data_AF-A0A9E1FH55-F1
#
_entry.id   AF-A0A9E1FH55-F1
#
_cell.length_a   1.000
_cell.length_b   1.000
_cell.length_c   1.000
_cell.angle_alpha   90.00
_cell.angle_beta   90.00
_cell.angle_gamma   90.00
#
_symmetry.space_group_name_H-M   'P 1'
#
loop_
_entity.id
_entity.type
_entity.pdbx_description
1 polymer ?
#
loop_
_entity_poly.entity_id
_entity_poly.type
_entity_poly.pdbx_seq_one_letter_code
_entity_poly.pdbx_strand_id
1 'polypeptide(L)'
;MKSGKAFEIFVKRLLMSVGFSEVVSDGLYIYDAAPGQMIQGLGEAHNADVLLEPPVQTPFCSLSRLLIECKDYSTKIGLNIMRGVLGLKEDVNHFDIVDLNEMIQRRSTRRTDIAYKYNRYYYQVAVAALNGFTVSAQKFAATYRIPLIEFNKMPFWSRFIDLLEECGMNVGIHGVYMKRNSDVCVSDEVIEHRINSIADEIGRSMAIAITNSGQLLFLYRIEGGNERFSDNFELHWNTSQKNIWKLSSGNSTYIFQLPEDIMKLWLRESKNELEMRREAINCKTTYFSNMVVYYIQNGRPTIKMISIDREQLDNAKQRLEK
;
A
#
# COMPACT_ATOMS: atom_id res chain seq x y z
N MET A 1 -18.23 4.96 -15.28
CA MET A 1 -17.23 4.41 -14.33
C MET A 1 -17.87 4.14 -12.97
N LYS A 2 -17.48 3.07 -12.28
CA LYS A 2 -17.93 2.74 -10.90
C LYS A 2 -16.91 3.18 -9.85
N SER A 3 -17.33 3.30 -8.59
CA SER A 3 -16.49 3.65 -7.43
C SER A 3 -15.27 2.74 -7.26
N GLY A 4 -15.42 1.42 -7.44
CA GLY A 4 -14.32 0.47 -7.37
C GLY A 4 -13.20 0.80 -8.35
N LYS A 5 -13.55 1.02 -9.63
CA LYS A 5 -12.57 1.38 -10.65
C LYS A 5 -11.89 2.72 -10.37
N ALA A 6 -12.66 3.70 -9.87
CA ALA A 6 -12.12 4.99 -9.48
C ALA A 6 -11.10 4.86 -8.32
N PHE A 7 -11.38 3.98 -7.35
CA PHE A 7 -10.49 3.71 -6.23
C PHE A 7 -9.20 2.99 -6.67
N GLU A 8 -9.28 2.03 -7.59
CA GLU A 8 -8.11 1.40 -8.23
C GLU A 8 -7.20 2.44 -8.89
N ILE A 9 -7.77 3.32 -9.73
CA ILE A 9 -7.04 4.40 -10.42
C ILE A 9 -6.36 5.32 -9.40
N PHE A 10 -7.09 5.72 -8.35
CA PHE A 10 -6.57 6.59 -7.30
C PHE A 10 -5.37 5.96 -6.57
N VAL A 11 -5.50 4.70 -6.11
CA VAL A 11 -4.42 3.97 -5.42
C VAL A 11 -3.20 3.81 -6.34
N LYS A 12 -3.43 3.37 -7.59
CA LYS A 12 -2.37 3.21 -8.59
C LYS A 12 -1.61 4.52 -8.79
N ARG A 13 -2.33 5.61 -9.01
CA ARG A 13 -1.73 6.92 -9.31
C ARG A 13 -0.95 7.49 -8.12
N LEU A 14 -1.41 7.28 -6.88
CA LEU A 14 -0.64 7.66 -5.69
C LEU A 14 0.72 6.94 -5.62
N LEU A 15 0.77 5.64 -5.89
CA LEU A 15 2.04 4.90 -5.90
C LEU A 15 2.95 5.35 -7.05
N MET A 16 2.39 5.60 -8.23
CA MET A 16 3.15 6.13 -9.37
C MET A 16 3.77 7.50 -9.06
N SER A 17 3.06 8.34 -8.32
CA SER A 17 3.55 9.67 -7.93
C SER A 17 4.81 9.64 -7.07
N VAL A 18 5.10 8.52 -6.40
CA VAL A 18 6.33 8.33 -5.60
C VAL A 18 7.36 7.42 -6.29
N GLY A 19 7.16 7.13 -7.58
CA GLY A 19 8.15 6.46 -8.43
C GLY A 19 7.89 4.98 -8.74
N PHE A 20 6.77 4.40 -8.32
CA PHE A 20 6.37 3.08 -8.83
C PHE A 20 6.04 3.18 -10.33
N SER A 21 6.26 2.10 -11.06
CA SER A 21 5.99 2.05 -12.50
C SER A 21 4.92 1.02 -12.82
N GLU A 22 4.10 1.31 -13.82
CA GLU A 22 3.07 0.37 -14.28
C GLU A 22 3.71 -0.82 -14.99
N VAL A 23 3.21 -2.01 -14.69
CA VAL A 23 3.67 -3.21 -15.38
C VAL A 23 3.05 -3.26 -16.76
N VAL A 24 3.89 -3.33 -17.79
CA VAL A 24 3.45 -3.46 -19.18
C VAL A 24 3.06 -4.91 -19.45
N SER A 25 1.90 -5.10 -20.08
CA SER A 25 1.44 -6.39 -20.57
C SER A 25 2.41 -6.97 -21.61
N ASP A 26 2.85 -8.21 -21.40
CA ASP A 26 3.69 -8.96 -22.33
C ASP A 26 2.89 -9.82 -23.32
N GLY A 27 1.57 -9.85 -23.16
CA GLY A 27 0.64 -10.59 -24.00
C GLY A 27 0.54 -12.09 -23.66
N LEU A 28 1.25 -12.57 -22.63
CA LEU A 28 1.25 -13.97 -22.23
C LEU A 28 1.09 -14.16 -20.72
N TYR A 29 2.08 -13.76 -19.93
CA TYR A 29 2.02 -13.83 -18.46
C TYR A 29 1.17 -12.72 -17.91
N ILE A 30 1.28 -11.54 -18.52
CA ILE A 30 0.47 -10.38 -18.21
C ILE A 30 -0.13 -9.88 -19.50
N TYR A 31 -1.45 -9.79 -19.54
CA TYR A 31 -2.17 -9.49 -20.76
C TYR A 31 -3.43 -8.71 -20.47
N ASP A 32 -3.86 -7.89 -21.42
CA ASP A 32 -5.09 -7.13 -21.28
C ASP A 32 -6.28 -7.95 -21.81
N ALA A 33 -7.34 -8.01 -21.02
CA ALA A 33 -8.60 -8.65 -21.35
C ALA A 33 -9.78 -7.73 -20.99
N ALA A 34 -11.02 -8.18 -21.27
CA ALA A 34 -12.21 -7.40 -20.96
C ALA A 34 -12.31 -6.93 -19.48
N PRO A 35 -11.87 -7.70 -18.47
CA PRO A 35 -11.87 -7.25 -17.08
C PRO A 35 -10.77 -6.23 -16.73
N GLY A 36 -9.78 -6.03 -17.59
CA GLY A 36 -8.58 -5.24 -17.32
C GLY A 36 -7.30 -6.03 -17.55
N GLN A 37 -6.23 -5.62 -16.88
CA GLN A 37 -4.95 -6.32 -16.91
C GLN A 37 -5.05 -7.62 -16.11
N MET A 38 -4.64 -8.72 -16.73
CA MET A 38 -4.69 -10.06 -16.17
C MET A 38 -3.28 -10.56 -15.88
N ILE A 39 -3.16 -11.46 -14.91
CA ILE A 39 -1.93 -12.18 -14.57
C ILE A 39 -2.18 -13.68 -14.53
N GLN A 40 -1.29 -14.47 -15.13
CA GLN A 40 -1.34 -15.93 -15.05
C GLN A 40 -0.97 -16.42 -13.65
N GLY A 41 -1.77 -17.35 -13.11
CA GLY A 41 -1.52 -18.09 -11.89
C GLY A 41 -1.41 -19.59 -12.12
N LEU A 42 -1.00 -20.33 -11.09
CA LEU A 42 -0.89 -21.79 -11.14
C LEU A 42 -2.24 -22.48 -11.38
N GLY A 43 -3.29 -22.01 -10.74
CA GLY A 43 -4.64 -22.52 -10.89
C GLY A 43 -5.41 -21.86 -12.03
N GLU A 44 -5.46 -20.54 -12.03
CA GLU A 44 -6.25 -19.74 -12.98
C GLU A 44 -5.61 -18.36 -13.23
N ALA A 45 -6.05 -17.68 -14.29
CA ALA A 45 -5.69 -16.27 -14.49
C ALA A 45 -6.51 -15.35 -13.58
N HIS A 46 -5.86 -14.30 -13.06
CA HIS A 46 -6.46 -13.34 -12.13
C HIS A 46 -6.51 -11.94 -12.72
N ASN A 47 -7.57 -11.19 -12.42
CA ASN A 47 -7.59 -9.77 -12.70
C ASN A 47 -6.66 -9.06 -11.70
N ALA A 48 -5.83 -8.16 -12.20
CA ALA A 48 -4.99 -7.30 -11.39
C ALA A 48 -5.61 -5.90 -11.29
N ASP A 49 -6.26 -5.63 -10.15
CA ASP A 49 -6.81 -4.32 -9.81
C ASP A 49 -5.75 -3.20 -9.95
N VAL A 50 -4.57 -3.42 -9.35
CA VAL A 50 -3.38 -2.57 -9.50
C VAL A 50 -2.13 -3.44 -9.50
N LEU A 51 -1.29 -3.32 -10.53
CA LEU A 51 -0.03 -4.05 -10.66
C LEU A 51 1.12 -3.09 -11.00
N LEU A 52 2.10 -3.01 -10.10
CA LEU A 52 3.19 -2.04 -10.19
C LEU A 52 4.56 -2.67 -9.91
N GLU A 53 5.60 -2.11 -10.50
CA GLU A 53 7.00 -2.36 -10.13
C GLU A 53 7.49 -1.30 -9.14
N PRO A 54 8.04 -1.71 -7.99
CA PRO A 54 8.71 -0.79 -7.08
C PRO A 54 9.86 -0.03 -7.76
N PRO A 55 10.16 1.21 -7.32
CA PRO A 55 11.20 2.05 -7.93
C PRO A 55 12.62 1.46 -7.81
N VAL A 56 12.81 0.53 -6.87
CA VAL A 56 14.09 -0.13 -6.61
C VAL A 56 13.86 -1.62 -6.47
N GLN A 57 14.75 -2.38 -7.09
CA GLN A 57 14.73 -3.84 -7.09
C GLN A 57 15.92 -4.35 -6.29
N THR A 58 15.70 -5.37 -5.47
CA THR A 58 16.77 -5.94 -4.64
C THR A 58 17.75 -6.71 -5.53
N PRO A 59 19.04 -6.33 -5.57
CA PRO A 59 20.04 -7.09 -6.31
C PRO A 59 20.11 -8.55 -5.82
N PHE A 60 20.48 -9.47 -6.71
CA PHE A 60 20.58 -10.91 -6.44
C PHE A 60 19.26 -11.65 -6.16
N CYS A 61 18.13 -10.95 -6.19
CA CYS A 61 16.79 -11.53 -6.10
C CYS A 61 16.09 -11.44 -7.47
N SER A 62 15.04 -12.25 -7.65
CA SER A 62 14.06 -12.02 -8.72
C SER A 62 13.45 -10.62 -8.57
N LEU A 63 13.17 -9.97 -9.70
CA LEU A 63 12.50 -8.68 -9.73
C LEU A 63 11.15 -8.80 -9.01
N SER A 64 10.82 -7.79 -8.20
CA SER A 64 9.59 -7.76 -7.42
C SER A 64 8.52 -6.93 -8.11
N ARG A 65 7.27 -7.38 -7.97
CA ARG A 65 6.06 -6.65 -8.38
C ARG A 65 5.09 -6.59 -7.21
N LEU A 66 4.33 -5.51 -7.13
CA LEU A 66 3.30 -5.28 -6.13
C LEU A 66 1.92 -5.38 -6.78
N LEU A 67 1.15 -6.38 -6.35
CA LEU A 67 -0.25 -6.56 -6.71
C LEU A 67 -1.13 -6.06 -5.56
N ILE A 68 -2.04 -5.13 -5.84
CA ILE A 68 -2.92 -4.55 -4.82
C ILE A 68 -4.36 -4.85 -5.16
N GLU A 69 -5.02 -5.63 -4.30
CA GLU A 69 -6.45 -5.89 -4.38
C GLU A 69 -7.21 -4.69 -3.80
N CYS A 70 -8.07 -4.05 -4.59
CA CYS A 70 -8.87 -2.90 -4.18
C CYS A 70 -10.29 -3.34 -3.85
N LYS A 71 -10.86 -2.84 -2.75
CA LYS A 71 -12.26 -3.07 -2.39
C LYS A 71 -12.94 -1.79 -1.93
N ASP A 72 -14.08 -1.49 -2.57
CA ASP A 72 -14.93 -0.32 -2.32
C ASP A 72 -16.17 -0.65 -1.48
N TYR A 73 -16.13 -1.75 -0.71
CA TYR A 73 -17.25 -2.18 0.12
C TYR A 73 -17.67 -1.10 1.10
N SER A 74 -18.98 -0.93 1.29
CA SER A 74 -19.56 0.03 2.25
C SER A 74 -19.24 -0.32 3.71
N THR A 75 -18.80 -1.55 3.96
CA THR A 75 -18.42 -2.08 5.27
C THR A 75 -16.94 -2.48 5.30
N LYS A 76 -16.43 -2.73 6.51
CA LYS A 76 -15.05 -3.17 6.71
C LYS A 76 -14.78 -4.53 6.05
N ILE A 77 -13.60 -4.69 5.46
CA ILE A 77 -13.16 -5.93 4.83
C ILE A 77 -12.93 -7.04 5.86
N GLY A 78 -13.48 -8.22 5.56
CA GLY A 78 -13.41 -9.43 6.38
C GLY A 78 -12.20 -10.32 6.10
N LEU A 79 -12.09 -11.38 6.91
CA LEU A 79 -11.03 -12.39 6.84
C LEU A 79 -11.01 -13.18 5.51
N ASN A 80 -12.18 -13.35 4.88
CA ASN A 80 -12.30 -14.05 3.60
C ASN A 80 -11.47 -13.40 2.49
N ILE A 81 -11.47 -12.07 2.41
CA ILE A 81 -10.68 -11.33 1.40
C ILE A 81 -9.19 -11.52 1.67
N MET A 82 -8.75 -11.45 2.93
CA MET A 82 -7.33 -11.66 3.27
C MET A 82 -6.84 -13.06 2.90
N ARG A 83 -7.68 -14.09 3.12
CA ARG A 83 -7.37 -15.47 2.72
C ARG A 83 -7.30 -15.62 1.20
N GLY A 84 -8.23 -14.99 0.48
CA GLY A 84 -8.22 -14.96 -0.98
C GLY A 84 -6.94 -14.33 -1.52
N VAL A 85 -6.53 -13.19 -0.96
CA VAL A 85 -5.31 -12.47 -1.37
C VAL A 85 -4.04 -13.25 -1.03
N LEU A 86 -4.00 -13.97 0.10
CA LEU A 86 -2.90 -14.90 0.37
C LEU A 86 -2.87 -16.04 -0.66
N GLY A 87 -4.03 -16.63 -0.97
CA GLY A 87 -4.14 -17.65 -2.01
C GLY A 87 -3.66 -17.15 -3.37
N LEU A 88 -4.06 -15.94 -3.76
CA LEU A 88 -3.59 -15.25 -4.97
C LEU A 88 -2.06 -15.11 -4.97
N LYS A 89 -1.46 -14.67 -3.85
CA LYS A 89 0.00 -14.58 -3.71
C LYS A 89 0.67 -15.92 -3.98
N GLU A 90 0.16 -17.01 -3.39
CA GLU A 90 0.71 -18.34 -3.60
C GLU A 90 0.53 -18.78 -5.05
N ASP A 91 -0.65 -18.53 -5.64
CA ASP A 91 -0.99 -18.95 -7.00
C ASP A 91 -0.09 -18.32 -8.06
N VAL A 92 0.14 -17.01 -7.99
CA VAL A 92 0.97 -16.29 -8.97
C VAL A 92 2.47 -16.54 -8.78
N ASN A 93 2.93 -16.78 -7.53
CA ASN A 93 4.35 -17.03 -7.27
C ASN A 93 4.78 -18.48 -7.54
N HIS A 94 3.84 -19.43 -7.52
CA HIS A 94 4.11 -20.84 -7.81
C HIS A 94 3.76 -21.22 -9.25
N PHE A 95 3.40 -20.26 -10.09
CA PHE A 95 3.22 -20.48 -11.52
C PHE A 95 4.58 -20.58 -12.24
N ASP A 96 4.82 -21.71 -12.90
CA ASP A 96 5.96 -21.93 -13.77
C ASP A 96 5.48 -22.57 -15.08
N ILE A 97 5.83 -21.99 -16.22
CA ILE A 97 5.51 -22.61 -17.52
C ILE A 97 6.61 -23.63 -17.80
N VAL A 98 6.27 -24.92 -17.64
CA VAL A 98 7.16 -26.03 -17.92
C VAL A 98 6.48 -26.96 -18.93
N ASP A 99 7.00 -26.99 -20.16
CA ASP A 99 6.50 -27.90 -21.20
C ASP A 99 7.32 -29.20 -21.29
N LEU A 100 6.84 -30.15 -22.10
CA LEU A 100 7.51 -31.43 -22.30
C LEU A 100 8.93 -31.27 -22.85
N ASN A 101 9.14 -30.31 -23.74
CA ASN A 101 10.44 -30.07 -24.37
C ASN A 101 11.45 -29.57 -23.33
N GLU A 102 11.02 -28.66 -22.45
CA GLU A 102 11.82 -28.15 -21.35
C GLU A 102 12.19 -29.27 -20.36
N MET A 103 11.22 -30.13 -20.01
CA MET A 103 11.50 -31.29 -19.15
C MET A 103 12.52 -32.25 -19.79
N ILE A 104 12.40 -32.53 -21.10
CA ILE A 104 13.34 -33.39 -21.83
C ILE A 104 14.74 -32.75 -21.88
N GLN A 105 14.83 -31.44 -22.13
CA GLN A 105 16.11 -30.72 -22.14
C GLN A 105 16.81 -30.73 -20.78
N ARG A 106 16.06 -30.56 -19.67
CA ARG A 106 16.61 -30.60 -18.30
C ARG A 106 17.29 -31.93 -17.97
N ARG A 107 16.87 -33.05 -18.60
CA ARG A 107 17.48 -34.38 -18.45
C ARG A 107 18.81 -34.55 -19.19
N SER A 108 19.08 -33.75 -20.22
CA SER A 108 20.30 -33.87 -21.02
C SER A 108 21.54 -33.46 -20.21
N THR A 109 22.62 -34.23 -20.33
CA THR A 109 23.96 -33.89 -19.80
C THR A 109 24.71 -32.89 -20.68
N ARG A 110 24.28 -32.71 -21.94
CA ARG A 110 24.79 -31.71 -22.89
C ARG A 110 23.81 -30.53 -22.92
N ARG A 111 23.75 -29.77 -21.83
CA ARG A 111 22.87 -28.59 -21.75
C ARG A 111 23.44 -27.49 -22.64
N THR A 112 22.64 -27.02 -23.59
CA THR A 112 22.76 -25.65 -24.10
C THR A 112 22.06 -24.72 -23.10
N ASP A 113 22.53 -23.50 -22.90
CA ASP A 113 21.97 -22.56 -21.92
C ASP A 113 20.43 -22.51 -22.02
N ILE A 114 19.76 -22.91 -20.94
CA ILE A 114 18.30 -22.79 -20.82
C ILE A 114 18.03 -21.33 -20.49
N ALA A 115 17.90 -20.51 -21.52
CA ALA A 115 17.38 -19.16 -21.38
C ALA A 115 15.85 -19.25 -21.32
N TYR A 116 15.27 -18.97 -20.15
CA TYR A 116 13.83 -18.75 -20.04
C TYR A 116 13.45 -17.60 -20.99
N LYS A 117 12.37 -17.76 -21.75
CA LYS A 117 11.88 -16.72 -22.68
C LYS A 117 11.19 -15.55 -21.96
N TYR A 118 11.15 -15.58 -20.63
CA TYR A 118 10.42 -14.64 -19.80
C TYR A 118 11.19 -14.36 -18.52
N ASN A 119 10.98 -13.16 -17.98
CA ASN A 119 11.53 -12.77 -16.69
C ASN A 119 10.67 -13.35 -15.57
N ARG A 120 11.31 -13.95 -14.58
CA ARG A 120 10.63 -14.39 -13.35
C ARG A 120 10.52 -13.21 -12.40
N TYR A 121 9.31 -13.02 -11.88
CA TYR A 121 9.02 -11.99 -10.89
C TYR A 121 8.53 -12.63 -9.60
N TYR A 122 8.86 -11.99 -8.48
CA TYR A 122 8.27 -12.28 -7.19
C TYR A 122 7.16 -11.27 -6.91
N TYR A 123 5.95 -11.76 -6.72
CA TYR A 123 4.78 -10.93 -6.46
C TYR A 123 4.56 -10.80 -4.95
N GLN A 124 4.61 -9.57 -4.46
CA GLN A 124 4.07 -9.22 -3.17
C GLN A 124 2.64 -8.73 -3.34
N VAL A 125 1.75 -9.09 -2.40
CA VAL A 125 0.36 -8.66 -2.42
C VAL A 125 0.08 -7.66 -1.30
N ALA A 126 -0.83 -6.71 -1.56
CA ALA A 126 -1.40 -5.79 -0.58
C ALA A 126 -2.91 -5.67 -0.80
N VAL A 127 -3.63 -5.09 0.17
CA VAL A 127 -5.06 -4.83 0.05
C VAL A 127 -5.37 -3.38 0.37
N ALA A 128 -6.11 -2.72 -0.52
CA ALA A 128 -6.64 -1.38 -0.31
C ALA A 128 -8.15 -1.44 -0.03
N ALA A 129 -8.58 -0.71 1.00
CA ALA A 129 -9.97 -0.68 1.44
C ALA A 129 -10.51 0.75 1.54
N LEU A 130 -11.68 0.99 0.97
CA LEU A 130 -12.37 2.28 1.07
C LEU A 130 -12.85 2.56 2.51
N ASN A 131 -13.38 1.54 3.20
CA ASN A 131 -13.93 1.65 4.57
C ASN A 131 -13.11 0.91 5.65
N GLY A 132 -11.92 0.43 5.31
CA GLY A 132 -11.00 -0.21 6.24
C GLY A 132 -11.27 -1.70 6.52
N PHE A 133 -10.70 -2.21 7.62
CA PHE A 133 -10.57 -3.65 7.86
C PHE A 133 -11.12 -4.10 9.22
N THR A 134 -11.67 -5.31 9.29
CA THR A 134 -12.04 -5.95 10.57
C THR A 134 -10.80 -6.36 11.37
N VAL A 135 -10.93 -6.48 12.71
CA VAL A 135 -9.84 -6.93 13.60
C VAL A 135 -9.23 -8.25 13.13
N SER A 136 -10.07 -9.22 12.76
CA SER A 136 -9.61 -10.55 12.31
C SER A 136 -8.84 -10.47 11.00
N ALA A 137 -9.26 -9.61 10.06
CA ALA A 137 -8.51 -9.36 8.83
C ALA A 137 -7.15 -8.73 9.13
N GLN A 138 -7.10 -7.74 10.02
CA GLN A 138 -5.87 -7.06 10.41
C GLN A 138 -4.86 -7.99 11.10
N LYS A 139 -5.33 -8.87 12.00
CA LYS A 139 -4.47 -9.91 12.61
C LYS A 139 -3.87 -10.84 11.57
N PHE A 140 -4.70 -11.32 10.64
CA PHE A 140 -4.25 -12.23 9.59
C PHE A 140 -3.20 -11.55 8.70
N ALA A 141 -3.49 -10.33 8.24
CA ALA A 141 -2.57 -9.56 7.40
C ALA A 141 -1.21 -9.33 8.08
N ALA A 142 -1.20 -8.99 9.37
CA ALA A 142 0.04 -8.83 10.14
C ALA A 142 0.87 -10.12 10.21
N THR A 143 0.23 -11.28 10.40
CA THR A 143 0.93 -12.58 10.42
C THR A 143 1.60 -12.91 9.10
N TYR A 144 0.93 -12.65 7.97
CA TYR A 144 1.43 -12.97 6.64
C TYR A 144 2.15 -11.81 5.95
N ARG A 145 2.38 -10.70 6.66
CA ARG A 145 3.00 -9.46 6.14
C ARG A 145 2.32 -8.96 4.86
N ILE A 146 0.99 -8.91 4.88
CA ILE A 146 0.17 -8.32 3.83
C ILE A 146 -0.07 -6.85 4.21
N PRO A 147 0.44 -5.87 3.45
CA PRO A 147 0.18 -4.47 3.71
C PRO A 147 -1.31 -4.15 3.55
N LEU A 148 -1.84 -3.37 4.50
CA LEU A 148 -3.21 -2.87 4.47
C LEU A 148 -3.22 -1.37 4.18
N ILE A 149 -3.96 -0.94 3.17
CA ILE A 149 -4.02 0.44 2.72
C ILE A 149 -5.42 0.99 2.99
N GLU A 150 -5.50 2.04 3.79
CA GLU A 150 -6.73 2.80 4.05
C GLU A 150 -6.40 4.28 4.24
N PHE A 151 -7.31 5.15 3.80
CA PHE A 151 -7.10 6.60 3.81
C PHE A 151 -8.20 7.37 4.53
N ASN A 152 -9.18 6.71 5.12
CA ASN A 152 -10.39 7.34 5.65
C ASN A 152 -10.18 8.32 6.81
N LYS A 153 -8.97 8.44 7.36
CA LYS A 153 -8.58 9.46 8.36
C LYS A 153 -7.61 10.50 7.81
N MET A 154 -7.17 10.36 6.56
CA MET A 154 -6.26 11.31 5.92
C MET A 154 -7.04 12.57 5.49
N PRO A 155 -6.43 13.77 5.60
CA PRO A 155 -7.12 15.03 5.34
C PRO A 155 -7.55 15.19 3.87
N PHE A 156 -6.86 14.54 2.93
CA PHE A 156 -7.21 14.58 1.51
C PHE A 156 -8.38 13.68 1.14
N TRP A 157 -8.81 12.78 2.04
CA TRP A 157 -9.75 11.72 1.70
C TRP A 157 -11.15 12.24 1.40
N SER A 158 -11.65 13.22 2.17
CA SER A 158 -12.96 13.81 1.92
C SER A 158 -13.04 14.38 0.51
N ARG A 159 -11.99 15.06 0.04
CA ARG A 159 -11.93 15.60 -1.31
C ARG A 159 -12.02 14.53 -2.40
N PHE A 160 -11.44 13.35 -2.17
CA PHE A 160 -11.61 12.23 -3.09
C PHE A 160 -13.05 11.70 -3.08
N ILE A 161 -13.67 11.54 -1.90
CA ILE A 161 -15.07 11.11 -1.80
C ILE A 161 -16.02 12.13 -2.46
N ASP A 162 -15.84 13.42 -2.19
CA ASP A 162 -16.61 14.51 -2.79
C ASP A 162 -16.53 14.46 -4.33
N LEU A 163 -15.33 14.20 -4.88
CA LEU A 163 -15.15 14.01 -6.33
C LEU A 163 -15.96 12.82 -6.87
N LEU A 164 -15.98 11.69 -6.17
CA LEU A 164 -16.75 10.53 -6.60
C LEU A 164 -18.26 10.84 -6.60
N GLU A 165 -18.73 11.56 -5.57
CA GLU A 165 -20.13 11.97 -5.45
C GLU A 165 -20.53 13.01 -6.51
N GLU A 166 -19.65 13.96 -6.83
CA GLU A 166 -19.82 14.92 -7.94
C GLU A 166 -19.88 14.25 -9.31
N CYS A 167 -19.15 13.15 -9.48
CA CYS A 167 -19.19 12.30 -10.68
C CYS A 167 -20.41 11.35 -10.70
N GLY A 168 -21.33 11.46 -9.74
CA GLY A 168 -22.56 10.66 -9.70
C GLY A 168 -22.35 9.20 -9.26
N MET A 169 -21.21 8.86 -8.66
CA MET A 169 -20.93 7.50 -8.22
C MET A 169 -21.63 7.19 -6.89
N ASN A 170 -22.16 5.97 -6.77
CA ASN A 170 -22.69 5.48 -5.49
C ASN A 170 -21.53 5.06 -4.59
N VAL A 171 -21.16 5.91 -3.64
CA VAL A 171 -20.14 5.58 -2.65
C VAL A 171 -20.81 5.10 -1.38
N GLY A 172 -20.45 3.88 -0.95
CA GLY A 172 -20.84 3.37 0.35
C GLY A 172 -19.86 3.84 1.42
N ILE A 173 -20.30 4.67 2.36
CA ILE A 173 -19.49 5.12 3.51
C ILE A 173 -20.17 4.59 4.78
N HIS A 174 -19.46 3.75 5.54
CA HIS A 174 -19.95 3.18 6.81
C HIS A 174 -21.38 2.56 6.73
N GLY A 175 -21.66 1.82 5.65
CA GLY A 175 -22.94 1.15 5.41
C GLY A 175 -24.05 2.04 4.83
N VAL A 176 -23.80 3.34 4.64
CA VAL A 176 -24.73 4.28 4.03
C VAL A 176 -24.31 4.55 2.58
N TYR A 177 -25.21 4.34 1.65
CA TYR A 177 -25.00 4.75 0.26
C TYR A 177 -25.52 6.17 0.06
N MET A 178 -24.62 7.09 -0.26
CA MET A 178 -24.99 8.43 -0.71
C MET A 178 -25.30 8.33 -2.21
N LYS A 179 -26.57 8.51 -2.59
CA LYS A 179 -26.97 8.58 -3.99
C LYS A 179 -27.20 10.03 -4.36
N ARG A 180 -26.31 10.61 -5.17
CA ARG A 180 -26.61 11.84 -5.89
C ARG A 180 -27.31 11.44 -7.19
N ASN A 181 -28.56 11.86 -7.36
CA ASN A 181 -29.17 11.90 -8.69
C ASN A 181 -28.46 13.02 -9.47
N SER A 182 -27.36 12.69 -10.14
CA SER A 182 -26.77 13.60 -11.10
C SER A 182 -27.26 13.23 -12.49
N ASP A 183 -28.07 14.09 -13.11
CA ASP A 183 -28.42 14.02 -14.53
C ASP A 183 -27.21 14.32 -15.46
N VAL A 184 -26.03 14.52 -14.87
CA VAL A 184 -24.78 14.84 -15.58
C VAL A 184 -24.11 13.55 -16.02
N CYS A 185 -24.26 13.21 -17.31
CA CYS A 185 -23.47 12.17 -17.96
C CYS A 185 -22.05 12.70 -18.23
N VAL A 186 -21.14 12.48 -17.28
CA VAL A 186 -19.69 12.71 -17.49
C VAL A 186 -19.07 11.47 -18.13
N SER A 187 -18.23 11.64 -19.17
CA SER A 187 -17.55 10.49 -19.79
C SER A 187 -16.52 9.87 -18.83
N ASP A 188 -16.26 8.57 -18.98
CA ASP A 188 -15.30 7.85 -18.14
C ASP A 188 -13.88 8.44 -18.25
N GLU A 189 -13.51 8.96 -19.42
CA GLU A 189 -12.24 9.65 -19.68
C GLU A 189 -12.09 10.94 -18.84
N VAL A 190 -13.15 11.75 -18.76
CA VAL A 190 -13.15 12.98 -17.96
C VAL A 190 -13.08 12.65 -16.48
N ILE A 191 -13.82 11.62 -16.04
CA ILE A 191 -13.77 11.12 -14.66
C ILE A 191 -12.35 10.66 -14.30
N GLU A 192 -11.74 9.83 -15.15
CA GLU A 192 -10.37 9.35 -14.97
C GLU A 192 -9.37 10.49 -14.89
N HIS A 193 -9.46 11.48 -15.79
CA HIS A 193 -8.60 12.66 -15.75
C HIS A 193 -8.74 13.43 -14.42
N ARG A 194 -9.96 13.60 -13.91
CA ARG A 194 -10.19 14.26 -12.60
C ARG A 194 -9.58 13.47 -11.45
N ILE A 195 -9.71 12.14 -11.45
CA ILE A 195 -9.11 11.26 -10.44
C ILE A 195 -7.58 11.30 -10.50
N ASN A 196 -7.00 11.24 -11.70
CA ASN A 196 -5.56 11.35 -11.89
C ASN A 196 -5.04 12.71 -11.40
N SER A 197 -5.75 13.80 -11.71
CA SER A 197 -5.37 15.14 -11.29
C SER A 197 -5.35 15.31 -9.77
N ILE A 198 -6.38 14.83 -9.05
CA ILE A 198 -6.39 14.90 -7.57
C ILE A 198 -5.31 13.98 -6.97
N ALA A 199 -5.11 12.79 -7.52
CA ALA A 199 -4.08 11.86 -7.04
C ALA A 199 -2.67 12.42 -7.26
N ASP A 200 -2.40 13.06 -8.40
CA ASP A 200 -1.12 13.72 -8.68
C ASP A 200 -0.87 14.89 -7.73
N GLU A 201 -1.91 15.68 -7.42
CA GLU A 201 -1.80 16.76 -6.46
C GLU A 201 -1.46 16.27 -5.05
N ILE A 202 -2.14 15.23 -4.59
CA ILE A 202 -1.86 14.58 -3.30
C ILE A 202 -0.46 13.95 -3.32
N GLY A 203 -0.12 13.31 -4.44
CA GLY A 203 1.15 12.63 -4.68
C GLY A 203 2.38 13.52 -4.56
N ARG A 204 2.29 14.79 -4.99
CA ARG A 204 3.36 15.80 -4.80
C ARG A 204 3.75 16.04 -3.34
N SER A 205 2.88 15.67 -2.40
CA SER A 205 3.13 15.77 -0.96
C SER A 205 3.24 14.40 -0.30
N MET A 206 3.34 13.32 -1.07
CA MET A 206 3.37 11.95 -0.56
C MET A 206 4.77 11.37 -0.59
N ALA A 207 5.06 10.55 0.42
CA ALA A 207 6.12 9.55 0.38
C ALA A 207 5.53 8.21 0.85
N ILE A 208 6.16 7.10 0.48
CA ILE A 208 5.73 5.77 0.93
C ILE A 208 6.86 5.12 1.71
N ALA A 209 6.60 4.82 2.98
CA ALA A 209 7.54 4.08 3.83
C ALA A 209 7.12 2.61 3.95
N ILE A 210 8.10 1.71 3.94
CA ILE A 210 7.92 0.29 4.26
C ILE A 210 8.56 0.04 5.63
N THR A 211 7.77 -0.48 6.56
CA THR A 211 8.24 -0.85 7.90
C THR A 211 8.95 -2.21 7.91
N ASN A 212 9.65 -2.52 9.00
CA ASN A 212 10.21 -3.86 9.23
C ASN A 212 9.15 -4.98 9.29
N SER A 213 7.89 -4.65 9.61
CA SER A 213 6.77 -5.60 9.56
C SER A 213 6.25 -5.85 8.14
N GLY A 214 6.74 -5.12 7.13
CA GLY A 214 6.27 -5.18 5.76
C GLY A 214 5.00 -4.35 5.51
N GLN A 215 4.62 -3.46 6.42
CA GLN A 215 3.47 -2.57 6.23
C GLN A 215 3.87 -1.35 5.38
N LEU A 216 3.01 -0.95 4.45
CA LEU A 216 3.13 0.29 3.69
C LEU A 216 2.51 1.45 4.47
N LEU A 217 3.23 2.56 4.61
CA LEU A 217 2.77 3.79 5.23
C LEU A 217 2.77 4.89 4.18
N PHE A 218 1.62 5.53 3.98
CA PHE A 218 1.47 6.68 3.11
C PHE A 218 1.70 7.95 3.93
N LEU A 219 2.92 8.49 3.83
CA LEU A 219 3.39 9.66 4.55
C LEU A 219 2.97 10.93 3.79
N TYR A 220 1.91 11.57 4.25
CA TYR A 220 1.41 12.82 3.66
C TYR A 220 2.03 14.03 4.36
N ARG A 221 2.79 14.83 3.62
CA ARG A 221 3.47 16.02 4.14
C ARG A 221 2.46 17.13 4.45
N ILE A 222 2.57 17.69 5.65
CA ILE A 222 1.76 18.83 6.11
C ILE A 222 2.59 20.09 6.36
N GLU A 223 3.89 19.96 6.62
CA GLU A 223 4.80 21.09 6.86
C GLU A 223 6.17 20.82 6.20
N GLY A 224 6.85 21.90 5.77
CA GLY A 224 8.18 21.86 5.18
C GLY A 224 8.19 21.89 3.64
N GLY A 225 9.27 22.42 3.06
CA GLY A 225 9.36 22.75 1.62
C GLY A 225 10.30 21.89 0.77
N ASN A 226 11.14 21.03 1.38
CA ASN A 226 12.10 20.19 0.64
C ASN A 226 11.91 18.71 0.96
N GLU A 227 11.84 17.89 -0.09
CA GLU A 227 11.67 16.43 -0.08
C GLU A 227 12.95 15.71 0.35
N ARG A 228 13.53 16.06 1.50
CA ARG A 228 14.71 15.33 2.00
C ARG A 228 14.43 14.77 3.37
N PHE A 229 14.30 13.45 3.42
CA PHE A 229 14.32 12.71 4.66
C PHE A 229 15.71 12.80 5.31
N SER A 230 15.75 13.09 6.60
CA SER A 230 16.96 12.95 7.43
C SER A 230 17.25 11.49 7.71
N ASP A 231 18.44 11.17 8.22
CA ASP A 231 18.78 9.78 8.58
C ASP A 231 17.93 9.30 9.76
N ASN A 232 17.63 10.21 10.68
CA ASN A 232 16.76 9.96 11.81
C ASN A 232 15.37 10.58 11.61
N PHE A 233 14.37 10.01 12.27
CA PHE A 233 13.04 10.59 12.38
C PHE A 233 12.48 10.47 13.80
N GLU A 234 11.58 11.39 14.11
CA GLU A 234 10.77 11.33 15.32
C GLU A 234 9.35 10.88 14.97
N LEU A 235 8.77 10.06 15.84
CA LEU A 235 7.41 9.57 15.67
C LEU A 235 6.57 9.99 16.86
N HIS A 236 5.49 10.71 16.60
CA HIS A 236 4.58 11.24 17.61
C HIS A 236 3.17 10.72 17.34
N TRP A 237 2.54 10.14 18.35
CA TRP A 237 1.15 9.73 18.27
C TRP A 237 0.27 10.86 18.80
N ASN A 238 -0.66 11.34 18.00
CA ASN A 238 -1.58 12.39 18.43
C ASN A 238 -2.75 11.77 19.21
N THR A 239 -2.80 12.00 20.52
CA THR A 239 -3.90 11.55 21.38
C THR A 239 -5.22 12.28 21.10
N SER A 240 -5.17 13.50 20.54
CA SER A 240 -6.36 14.31 20.25
C SER A 240 -7.04 13.95 18.91
N GLN A 241 -6.26 13.53 17.90
CA GLN A 241 -6.76 13.04 16.62
C GLN A 241 -6.52 11.53 16.52
N LYS A 242 -7.49 10.75 17.01
CA LYS A 242 -7.42 9.29 17.07
C LYS A 242 -6.92 8.71 15.72
N ASN A 243 -5.86 7.90 15.80
CA ASN A 243 -5.28 7.09 14.71
C ASN A 243 -4.47 7.83 13.63
N ILE A 244 -4.16 9.12 13.80
CA ILE A 244 -3.19 9.83 12.95
C ILE A 244 -1.84 9.90 13.67
N TRP A 245 -0.80 9.47 12.98
CA TRP A 245 0.58 9.54 13.43
C TRP A 245 1.29 10.69 12.75
N LYS A 246 2.14 11.41 13.50
CA LYS A 246 3.01 12.47 12.99
C LYS A 246 4.45 11.95 12.96
N LEU A 247 5.06 11.97 11.78
CA LEU A 247 6.47 11.66 11.58
C LEU A 247 7.20 12.95 11.22
N SER A 248 8.19 13.32 12.02
CA SER A 248 9.06 14.46 11.75
C SER A 248 10.41 13.95 11.26
N SER A 249 10.87 14.42 10.11
CA SER A 249 12.20 14.10 9.58
C SER A 249 12.83 15.35 8.97
N GLY A 250 13.93 15.81 9.58
CA GLY A 250 14.52 17.11 9.25
C GLY A 250 13.53 18.26 9.48
N ASN A 251 13.32 19.07 8.46
CA ASN A 251 12.41 20.23 8.50
C ASN A 251 11.00 19.91 7.99
N SER A 252 10.70 18.63 7.76
CA SER A 252 9.42 18.20 7.21
C SER A 252 8.63 17.38 8.22
N THR A 253 7.34 17.69 8.26
CA THR A 253 6.36 16.93 9.04
C THR A 253 5.45 16.18 8.08
N TYR A 254 5.30 14.89 8.34
CA TYR A 254 4.39 14.00 7.66
C TYR A 254 3.34 13.50 8.64
N ILE A 255 2.16 13.21 8.12
CA ILE A 255 1.14 12.45 8.82
C ILE A 255 0.83 11.16 8.08
N PHE A 256 0.44 10.13 8.80
CA PHE A 256 -0.03 8.88 8.20
C PHE A 256 -1.06 8.20 9.09
N GLN A 257 -1.84 7.33 8.46
CA GLN A 257 -2.81 6.47 9.11
C GLN A 257 -2.26 5.05 9.21
N LEU A 258 -2.60 4.37 10.31
CA LEU A 258 -2.49 2.91 10.43
C LEU A 258 -3.89 2.29 10.46
N PRO A 259 -4.02 1.02 10.01
CA PRO A 259 -5.21 0.23 10.25
C PRO A 259 -5.67 0.30 11.71
N GLU A 260 -6.94 0.68 11.91
CA GLU A 260 -7.50 1.06 13.23
C GLU A 260 -7.21 0.05 14.35
N ASP A 261 -7.26 -1.24 14.05
CA ASP A 261 -7.17 -2.30 15.05
C ASP A 261 -5.75 -2.89 15.17
N ILE A 262 -4.84 -2.65 14.22
CA ILE A 262 -3.40 -2.91 14.38
C ILE A 262 -2.89 -2.14 15.61
N MET A 263 -3.33 -0.89 15.75
CA MET A 263 -3.02 -0.09 16.94
C MET A 263 -3.62 -0.70 18.21
N LYS A 264 -4.88 -1.16 18.18
CA LYS A 264 -5.50 -1.84 19.34
C LYS A 264 -4.80 -3.17 19.65
N LEU A 265 -4.25 -3.87 18.66
CA LEU A 265 -3.49 -5.11 18.87
C LEU A 265 -2.15 -4.85 19.53
N TRP A 266 -1.50 -3.77 19.15
CA TRP A 266 -0.22 -3.32 19.69
C TRP A 266 -0.34 -2.68 21.07
N LEU A 267 -1.45 -2.00 21.36
CA LEU A 267 -1.73 -1.34 22.64
C LEU A 267 -2.55 -2.21 23.62
N ARG A 268 -2.86 -3.47 23.27
CA ARG A 268 -3.97 -4.25 23.87
C ARG A 268 -3.79 -4.63 25.34
N GLU A 269 -2.60 -4.46 25.92
CA GLU A 269 -2.38 -4.72 27.34
C GLU A 269 -2.45 -3.48 28.24
N SER A 270 -2.68 -2.30 27.67
CA SER A 270 -2.68 -1.04 28.43
C SER A 270 -4.05 -0.69 29.05
N LYS A 271 -4.10 -0.66 30.38
CA LYS A 271 -5.28 -0.35 31.20
C LYS A 271 -5.41 1.15 31.52
N ASN A 272 -4.37 1.95 31.30
CA ASN A 272 -4.34 3.39 31.56
C ASN A 272 -3.50 4.16 30.51
N GLU A 273 -3.61 5.51 30.51
CA GLU A 273 -2.92 6.38 29.54
C GLU A 273 -1.39 6.28 29.62
N LEU A 274 -0.84 6.01 30.80
CA LEU A 274 0.59 5.81 31.04
C LEU A 274 1.10 4.52 30.39
N GLU A 275 0.36 3.42 30.53
CA GLU A 275 0.63 2.15 29.85
C GLU A 275 0.44 2.27 28.34
N MET A 276 -0.54 3.04 27.85
CA MET A 276 -0.69 3.30 26.41
C MET A 276 0.54 4.02 25.85
N ARG A 277 1.07 5.01 26.58
CA ARG A 277 2.30 5.71 26.18
C ARG A 277 3.50 4.77 26.20
N ARG A 278 3.59 3.85 27.18
CA ARG A 278 4.67 2.86 27.28
C ARG A 278 4.63 1.84 26.12
N GLU A 279 3.45 1.30 25.82
CA GLU A 279 3.28 0.37 24.70
C GLU A 279 3.51 1.05 23.34
N ALA A 280 3.10 2.32 23.18
CA ALA A 280 3.43 3.09 21.98
C ALA A 280 4.94 3.22 21.77
N ILE A 281 5.74 3.36 22.84
CA ILE A 281 7.21 3.38 22.75
C ILE A 281 7.79 2.00 22.40
N ASN A 282 7.24 0.92 22.96
CA ASN A 282 7.64 -0.44 22.61
C ASN A 282 7.39 -0.72 21.11
N CYS A 283 6.22 -0.30 20.61
CA CYS A 283 5.87 -0.45 19.20
C CYS A 283 6.77 0.36 18.27
N LYS A 284 7.16 1.57 18.67
CA LYS A 284 8.17 2.38 17.97
C LYS A 284 9.49 1.61 17.82
N THR A 285 9.93 0.95 18.88
CA THR A 285 11.18 0.18 18.90
C THR A 285 11.10 -1.07 18.02
N THR A 286 9.99 -1.79 18.05
CA THR A 286 9.84 -3.09 17.39
C THR A 286 9.44 -2.99 15.93
N TYR A 287 8.46 -2.13 15.60
CA TYR A 287 7.85 -2.09 14.27
C TYR A 287 8.31 -0.91 13.41
N PHE A 288 8.75 0.18 14.04
CA PHE A 288 9.12 1.42 13.37
C PHE A 288 10.58 1.80 13.58
N SER A 289 11.45 0.89 14.03
CA SER A 289 12.85 1.22 14.28
C SER A 289 13.59 1.65 13.02
N ASN A 290 13.31 0.98 11.90
CA ASN A 290 13.83 1.33 10.59
C ASN A 290 12.70 1.30 9.57
N MET A 291 12.78 2.19 8.59
CA MET A 291 11.89 2.20 7.43
C MET A 291 12.70 2.45 6.17
N VAL A 292 12.23 1.86 5.07
CA VAL A 292 12.68 2.22 3.73
C VAL A 292 11.65 3.16 3.13
N VAL A 293 12.05 4.36 2.75
CA VAL A 293 11.16 5.40 2.24
C VAL A 293 11.41 5.64 0.77
N TYR A 294 10.33 5.60 -0.01
CA TYR A 294 10.27 6.01 -1.41
C TYR A 294 9.63 7.39 -1.51
N TYR A 295 10.30 8.28 -2.22
CA TYR A 295 9.85 9.65 -2.42
C TYR A 295 10.44 10.22 -3.70
N ILE A 296 9.86 11.28 -4.23
CA ILE A 296 10.46 12.05 -5.32
C ILE A 296 11.43 13.06 -4.70
N GLN A 297 12.61 13.23 -5.32
CA GLN A 297 13.54 14.29 -4.99
C GLN A 297 14.05 14.90 -6.30
N ASN A 298 13.88 16.21 -6.48
CA ASN A 298 14.27 16.91 -7.70
C ASN A 298 13.72 16.24 -8.98
N GLY A 299 12.47 15.78 -8.92
CA GLY A 299 11.78 15.11 -10.03
C GLY A 299 12.24 13.66 -10.30
N ARG A 300 13.06 13.06 -9.43
CA ARG A 300 13.53 11.68 -9.59
C ARG A 300 13.08 10.80 -8.41
N PRO A 301 12.62 9.56 -8.67
CA PRO A 301 12.41 8.57 -7.63
C PRO A 301 13.68 8.34 -6.81
N THR A 302 13.54 8.41 -5.49
CA THR A 302 14.62 8.27 -4.52
C THR A 302 14.20 7.29 -3.44
N ILE A 303 15.15 6.49 -2.98
CA ILE A 303 15.00 5.58 -1.86
C ILE A 303 15.93 6.00 -0.73
N LYS A 304 15.46 5.95 0.51
CA LYS A 304 16.30 6.17 1.68
C LYS A 304 15.89 5.26 2.83
N MET A 305 16.88 4.69 3.50
CA MET A 305 16.66 4.07 4.80
C MET A 305 16.70 5.15 5.89
N ILE A 306 15.68 5.18 6.73
CA ILE A 306 15.61 6.07 7.89
C ILE A 306 15.43 5.25 9.16
N SER A 307 15.98 5.75 10.26
CA SER A 307 15.92 5.11 11.57
C SER A 307 15.22 6.02 12.58
N ILE A 308 14.55 5.42 13.55
CA ILE A 308 13.97 6.21 14.64
C ILE A 308 15.10 6.85 15.47
N ASP A 309 14.91 8.11 15.87
CA ASP A 309 15.83 8.79 16.78
C ASP A 309 15.84 8.08 18.15
N ARG A 310 16.94 7.38 18.43
CA ARG A 310 17.10 6.58 19.65
C ARG A 310 17.22 7.45 20.89
N GLU A 311 17.87 8.60 20.80
CA GLU A 311 18.04 9.49 21.94
C GLU A 311 16.69 10.07 22.38
N GLN A 312 15.88 10.52 21.42
CA GLN A 312 14.51 10.96 21.69
C GLN A 312 13.62 9.83 22.23
N LEU A 313 13.77 8.61 21.68
CA LEU A 313 13.02 7.45 22.13
C LEU A 313 13.38 7.08 23.58
N ASP A 314 14.65 7.11 23.95
CA ASP A 314 15.12 6.81 25.30
C ASP A 314 14.77 7.93 26.30
N ASN A 315 14.82 9.20 25.87
CA ASN A 315 14.30 10.32 26.64
C ASN A 315 12.79 10.18 26.91
N ALA A 316 12.01 9.72 25.93
CA ALA A 316 10.59 9.45 26.10
C ALA A 316 10.33 8.29 27.08
N LYS A 317 11.16 7.24 27.08
CA LYS A 317 11.10 6.16 28.08
C LYS A 317 11.35 6.69 29.48
N GLN A 318 12.42 7.45 29.67
CA GLN A 318 12.79 8.00 30.98
C GLN A 318 11.72 8.96 31.54
N ARG A 319 11.02 9.70 30.69
CA ARG A 319 9.89 10.55 31.10
C ARG A 319 8.66 9.78 31.58
N LEU A 320 8.51 8.51 31.20
CA LEU A 320 7.42 7.65 31.68
C LEU A 320 7.78 6.89 32.97
N GLU A 321 9.07 6.83 33.32
CA GLU A 321 9.57 6.20 34.54
C GLU A 321 9.61 7.16 35.75
N LYS A 322 9.34 8.46 35.52
CA LYS A 322 9.18 9.50 36.55
C LYS A 322 7.70 9.77 36.80
#